data_AF-A0A2W5Z3S5-F1
#
_entry.id   AF-A0A2W5Z3S5-F1
#
_cell.length_a   1.000
_cell.length_b   1.000
_cell.length_c   1.000
_cell.angle_alpha   90.00
_cell.angle_beta   90.00
_cell.angle_gamma   90.00
#
_symmetry.space_group_name_H-M   'P 1'
#
loop_
_entity.id
_entity.type
_entity.pdbx_description
1 polymer ?
#
loop_
_entity_poly.entity_id
_entity_poly.type
_entity_poly.pdbx_seq_one_letter_code
_entity_poly.pdbx_strand_id
1 'polypeptide(L)'
;MWRGIEDNFNHQYYGGNKFISQFPRRWISSYRFREFIVPIRRRYAPPSAAERAISRRIREVRTDYRLSRRSVAEQIGISPDRLNRIERGLVAVRAGMAWGFCELTHTNQWWLAFGEPYPRLGEWVQSLSQEDTERPFLQVINEFAEAYNAGPATTKQRNAEFEQLYANAPDNIKKWVDDYFKFYLNRLQAVRNWPELRRKLIRTTADNPGARSFLARKFGVSPAAVSQWLSGASAPAADTALRLQHWDGKVPETKTLPSRKQRDDGTTREGKSKADEIPDSVRKK
;
A
#
# COMPACT_ATOMS: atom_id res chain seq x y z
N MET A 1 -40.33 11.56 20.39
CA MET A 1 -40.11 12.98 20.04
C MET A 1 -38.61 13.18 19.87
N TRP A 2 -38.08 12.95 18.66
CA TRP A 2 -36.81 13.49 18.13
C TRP A 2 -36.83 13.17 16.63
N ARG A 3 -36.97 14.22 15.83
CA ARG A 3 -36.93 14.22 14.36
C ARG A 3 -35.50 14.54 13.94
N GLY A 4 -35.07 13.90 12.84
CA GLY A 4 -34.43 14.50 11.66
C GLY A 4 -33.10 15.24 11.84
N ILE A 5 -32.12 14.85 11.01
CA ILE A 5 -31.47 15.70 10.00
C ILE A 5 -30.66 14.74 9.12
N GLU A 6 -31.25 14.39 7.97
CA GLU A 6 -30.50 14.08 6.76
C GLU A 6 -30.47 15.39 5.97
N ASP A 7 -29.30 15.83 5.52
CA ASP A 7 -29.23 16.69 4.33
C ASP A 7 -27.81 16.72 3.72
N ASN A 8 -27.79 16.26 2.46
CA ASN A 8 -27.17 16.92 1.30
C ASN A 8 -25.69 17.33 1.33
N PHE A 9 -24.86 16.54 0.63
CA PHE A 9 -23.70 17.08 -0.08
C PHE A 9 -23.67 16.55 -1.52
N ASN A 10 -24.17 17.38 -2.44
CA ASN A 10 -23.93 17.23 -3.87
C ASN A 10 -23.87 18.63 -4.52
N HIS A 11 -22.71 19.00 -5.08
CA HIS A 11 -22.46 19.92 -6.21
C HIS A 11 -20.99 20.38 -6.14
N GLN A 12 -20.14 19.88 -7.05
CA GLN A 12 -19.75 20.54 -8.30
C GLN A 12 -19.08 21.91 -8.11
N TYR A 13 -17.76 21.95 -8.30
CA TYR A 13 -17.07 23.11 -8.88
C TYR A 13 -16.00 22.64 -9.87
N TYR A 14 -16.36 22.70 -11.17
CA TYR A 14 -15.42 22.87 -12.28
C TYR A 14 -15.39 24.36 -12.62
N GLY A 15 -14.19 24.95 -12.61
CA GLY A 15 -13.91 26.29 -13.11
C GLY A 15 -12.43 26.56 -12.85
N GLY A 16 -11.61 27.03 -13.78
CA GLY A 16 -11.83 27.63 -15.08
C GLY A 16 -10.52 28.37 -15.37
N ASN A 17 -9.72 27.80 -16.26
CA ASN A 17 -8.37 28.25 -16.61
C ASN A 17 -8.46 29.53 -17.45
N LYS A 18 -8.30 30.72 -16.86
CA LYS A 18 -8.04 31.98 -17.59
C LYS A 18 -7.36 33.00 -16.66
N PHE A 19 -6.03 33.13 -16.73
CA PHE A 19 -5.33 34.41 -16.44
C PHE A 19 -3.86 34.31 -16.89
N ILE A 20 -3.64 34.42 -18.21
CA ILE A 20 -2.33 34.79 -18.76
C ILE A 20 -2.60 35.81 -19.87
N SER A 21 -2.52 37.09 -19.53
CA SER A 21 -2.10 38.17 -20.43
C SER A 21 -2.25 39.49 -19.70
N GLN A 22 -1.14 39.99 -19.16
CA GLN A 22 -0.76 41.41 -19.06
C GLN A 22 0.42 41.52 -18.10
N PHE A 23 1.64 41.39 -18.65
CA PHE A 23 2.84 41.92 -17.99
C PHE A 23 3.42 43.01 -18.90
N PRO A 24 3.58 44.25 -18.41
CA PRO A 24 4.19 45.33 -19.17
C PRO A 24 5.68 45.04 -19.43
N ARG A 25 6.07 45.10 -20.70
CA ARG A 25 7.47 45.11 -21.15
C ARG A 25 8.08 46.49 -20.88
N ARG A 26 8.57 46.76 -19.67
CA ARG A 26 9.49 47.90 -19.43
C ARG A 26 10.09 47.91 -18.03
N TRP A 27 11.11 47.09 -17.77
CA TRP A 27 12.09 47.32 -16.70
C TRP A 27 13.38 46.56 -17.05
N ILE A 28 14.25 47.18 -17.85
CA ILE A 28 15.66 46.83 -17.94
C ILE A 28 16.39 48.00 -17.30
N SER A 29 16.72 47.90 -16.02
CA SER A 29 17.79 48.69 -15.41
C SER A 29 18.21 48.06 -14.09
N SER A 30 19.51 47.73 -14.02
CA SER A 30 20.28 47.52 -12.79
C SER A 30 19.78 46.47 -11.78
N TYR A 31 19.68 45.20 -12.20
CA TYR A 31 19.84 44.10 -11.23
C TYR A 31 21.32 43.76 -11.14
N ARG A 32 21.98 44.25 -10.08
CA ARG A 32 23.20 43.63 -9.57
C ARG A 32 22.90 42.14 -9.39
N PHE A 33 23.66 41.28 -10.05
CA PHE A 33 23.78 39.87 -9.69
C PHE A 33 24.29 39.83 -8.24
N ARG A 34 23.38 39.92 -7.27
CA ARG A 34 23.63 39.36 -5.94
C ARG A 34 23.80 37.88 -6.21
N GLU A 35 25.00 37.37 -5.99
CA GLU A 35 25.26 35.95 -5.93
C GLU A 35 24.18 35.32 -5.06
N PHE A 36 23.19 34.71 -5.70
CA PHE A 36 22.29 33.79 -5.02
C PHE A 36 23.17 32.62 -4.66
N ILE A 37 23.81 32.71 -3.49
CA ILE A 37 24.38 31.56 -2.80
C ILE A 37 23.19 30.65 -2.60
N VAL A 38 22.98 29.73 -3.55
CA VAL A 38 22.02 28.65 -3.39
C VAL A 38 22.49 27.93 -2.14
N PRO A 39 21.75 27.99 -1.02
CA PRO A 39 22.20 27.35 0.20
C PRO A 39 22.45 25.90 -0.15
N ILE A 40 23.72 25.48 -0.08
CA ILE A 40 24.13 24.12 -0.32
C ILE A 40 23.21 23.27 0.52
N ARG A 41 22.34 22.48 -0.14
CA ARG A 41 21.31 21.67 0.52
C ARG A 41 21.99 20.97 1.69
N ARG A 42 21.61 21.35 2.92
CA ARG A 42 22.21 20.81 4.14
C ARG A 42 22.18 19.30 3.99
N ARG A 43 23.36 18.68 3.86
CA ARG A 43 23.47 17.24 3.92
C ARG A 43 22.93 16.87 5.29
N TYR A 44 21.81 16.16 5.32
CA TYR A 44 21.29 15.66 6.58
C TYR A 44 22.41 14.90 7.30
N ALA A 45 22.47 15.04 8.62
CA ALA A 45 23.39 14.26 9.40
C ALA A 45 23.18 12.76 9.09
N PRO A 46 24.26 11.97 9.00
CA PRO A 46 24.13 10.54 8.80
C PRO A 46 23.29 9.92 9.93
N PRO A 47 22.45 8.91 9.64
CA PRO A 47 21.62 8.29 10.66
C PRO A 47 22.44 7.69 11.79
N SER A 48 21.93 7.86 13.02
CA SER A 48 22.47 7.25 14.23
C SER A 48 22.47 5.71 14.16
N ALA A 49 23.18 5.07 15.09
CA ALA A 49 23.17 3.60 15.18
C ALA A 49 21.76 3.04 15.42
N ALA A 50 20.95 3.71 16.24
CA ALA A 50 19.57 3.35 16.53
C ALA A 50 18.66 3.48 15.29
N GLU A 51 18.76 4.58 14.54
CA GLU A 51 18.02 4.74 13.27
C GLU A 51 18.42 3.69 12.23
N ARG A 52 19.70 3.33 12.14
CA ARG A 52 20.15 2.23 11.28
C ARG A 52 19.60 0.88 11.74
N ALA A 53 19.37 0.68 13.05
CA ALA A 53 18.70 -0.52 13.55
C ALA A 53 17.22 -0.58 13.14
N ILE A 54 16.53 0.57 13.12
CA ILE A 54 15.15 0.67 12.60
C ILE A 54 15.13 0.29 11.11
N SER A 55 16.05 0.85 10.31
CA SER A 55 16.20 0.51 8.89
C SER A 55 16.39 -1.00 8.63
N ARG A 56 17.19 -1.67 9.47
CA ARG A 56 17.38 -3.12 9.38
C ARG A 56 16.08 -3.88 9.65
N ARG A 57 15.33 -3.49 10.68
CA ARG A 57 14.04 -4.11 11.02
C ARG A 57 12.97 -3.90 9.94
N ILE A 58 12.93 -2.72 9.30
CA ILE A 58 12.06 -2.51 8.11
C ILE A 58 12.40 -3.54 7.02
N ARG A 59 13.69 -3.73 6.72
CA ARG A 59 14.14 -4.70 5.72
C ARG A 59 13.81 -6.14 6.13
N GLU A 60 14.02 -6.48 7.39
CA GLU A 60 13.69 -7.78 7.97
C GLU A 60 12.20 -8.09 7.81
N VAL A 61 11.34 -7.19 8.31
CA VAL A 61 9.88 -7.30 8.16
C VAL A 61 9.48 -7.46 6.71
N ARG A 62 9.99 -6.62 5.82
CA ARG A 62 9.66 -6.73 4.39
C ARG A 62 10.04 -8.10 3.82
N THR A 63 11.21 -8.62 4.20
CA THR A 63 11.73 -9.89 3.68
C THR A 63 10.94 -11.07 4.21
N ASP A 64 10.59 -11.07 5.50
CA ASP A 64 9.81 -12.13 6.13
C ASP A 64 8.40 -12.25 5.55
N TYR A 65 7.79 -11.11 5.22
CA TYR A 65 6.49 -11.06 4.54
C TYR A 65 6.60 -11.24 3.03
N ARG A 66 7.81 -11.46 2.50
CA ARG A 66 8.09 -11.62 1.06
C ARG A 66 7.56 -10.47 0.21
N LEU A 67 7.55 -9.26 0.76
CA LEU A 67 7.08 -8.07 0.08
C LEU A 67 8.18 -7.49 -0.82
N SER A 68 7.82 -7.14 -2.05
CA SER A 68 8.76 -6.43 -2.92
C SER A 68 8.92 -4.99 -2.45
N ARG A 69 10.13 -4.41 -2.59
CA ARG A 69 10.35 -2.99 -2.27
C ARG A 69 9.41 -2.08 -3.04
N ARG A 70 9.14 -2.39 -4.31
CA ARG A 70 8.25 -1.61 -5.16
C ARG A 70 6.83 -1.58 -4.60
N SER A 71 6.30 -2.76 -4.23
CA SER A 71 4.96 -2.89 -3.67
C SER A 71 4.81 -2.13 -2.35
N VAL A 72 5.80 -2.24 -1.44
CA VAL A 72 5.77 -1.51 -0.16
C VAL A 72 5.84 -0.02 -0.40
N ALA A 73 6.78 0.44 -1.23
CA ALA A 73 6.98 1.86 -1.51
C ALA A 73 5.72 2.51 -2.11
N GLU A 74 5.06 1.82 -3.05
CA GLU A 74 3.80 2.27 -3.64
C GLU A 74 2.68 2.39 -2.61
N GLN A 75 2.52 1.39 -1.73
CA GLN A 75 1.47 1.38 -0.71
C GLN A 75 1.65 2.45 0.37
N ILE A 76 2.90 2.81 0.72
CA ILE A 76 3.19 3.85 1.70
C ILE A 76 3.49 5.22 1.06
N GLY A 77 3.26 5.38 -0.25
CA GLY A 77 3.36 6.66 -0.95
C GLY A 77 4.79 7.21 -1.14
N ILE A 78 5.80 6.34 -1.28
CA ILE A 78 7.20 6.75 -1.51
C ILE A 78 7.82 6.10 -2.75
N SER A 79 8.96 6.63 -3.20
CA SER A 79 9.70 6.01 -4.29
C SER A 79 10.42 4.73 -3.83
N PRO A 80 10.55 3.70 -4.69
CA PRO A 80 11.32 2.49 -4.37
C PRO A 80 12.79 2.76 -4.03
N ASP A 81 13.41 3.78 -4.66
CA ASP A 81 14.77 4.20 -4.34
C ASP A 81 14.87 4.79 -2.93
N ARG A 82 13.90 5.61 -2.51
CA ARG A 82 13.85 6.14 -1.15
C ARG A 82 13.77 5.02 -0.12
N LEU A 83 12.91 4.02 -0.36
CA LEU A 83 12.84 2.84 0.51
C LEU A 83 14.18 2.07 0.54
N ASN A 84 14.82 1.89 -0.61
CA ASN A 84 16.13 1.23 -0.70
C ASN A 84 17.22 1.97 0.11
N ARG A 85 17.24 3.31 0.06
CA ARG A 85 18.16 4.13 0.86
C ARG A 85 17.86 4.03 2.35
N ILE A 86 16.59 3.98 2.74
CA ILE A 86 16.17 3.75 4.13
C ILE A 86 16.65 2.37 4.59
N GLU A 87 16.36 1.29 3.87
CA GLU A 87 16.79 -0.08 4.24
C GLU A 87 18.31 -0.24 4.38
N ARG A 88 19.08 0.55 3.61
CA ARG A 88 20.55 0.60 3.69
C ARG A 88 21.06 1.47 4.84
N GLY A 89 20.18 2.14 5.58
CA GLY A 89 20.56 3.05 6.67
C GLY A 89 21.25 4.33 6.18
N LEU A 90 21.01 4.74 4.93
CA LEU A 90 21.59 5.96 4.35
C LEU A 90 20.76 7.21 4.66
N VAL A 91 19.49 7.03 5.01
CA VAL A 91 18.54 8.10 5.35
C VAL A 91 17.70 7.61 6.53
N ALA A 92 17.52 8.47 7.53
CA ALA A 92 16.65 8.19 8.67
C ALA A 92 15.19 8.07 8.19
N VAL A 93 14.45 7.11 8.75
CA VAL A 93 13.04 6.93 8.42
C VAL A 93 12.21 8.05 9.06
N ARG A 94 11.31 8.65 8.26
CA ARG A 94 10.36 9.66 8.74
C ARG A 94 9.16 8.99 9.41
N ALA A 95 8.57 9.65 10.41
CA ALA A 95 7.53 9.05 11.21
C ALA A 95 6.33 8.62 10.36
N GLY A 96 5.85 9.46 9.44
CA GLY A 96 4.74 9.10 8.55
C GLY A 96 4.99 7.84 7.71
N MET A 97 6.23 7.66 7.24
CA MET A 97 6.61 6.47 6.46
C MET A 97 6.69 5.22 7.32
N ALA A 98 7.29 5.34 8.51
CA ALA A 98 7.33 4.24 9.46
C ALA A 98 5.92 3.86 9.91
N TRP A 99 5.02 4.84 10.07
CA TRP A 99 3.61 4.62 10.39
C TRP A 99 2.88 3.85 9.31
N GLY A 100 2.91 4.33 8.08
CA GLY A 100 2.28 3.63 6.95
C GLY A 100 2.86 2.22 6.75
N PHE A 101 4.16 2.04 7.03
CA PHE A 101 4.78 0.71 7.01
C PHE A 101 4.28 -0.21 8.12
N CYS A 102 4.18 0.30 9.36
CA CYS A 102 3.63 -0.42 10.50
C CYS A 102 2.17 -0.82 10.27
N GLU A 103 1.35 0.10 9.76
CA GLU A 103 -0.05 -0.14 9.41
C GLU A 103 -0.16 -1.23 8.32
N LEU A 104 0.64 -1.11 7.26
CA LEU A 104 0.68 -2.09 6.17
C LEU A 104 1.08 -3.50 6.63
N THR A 105 2.02 -3.60 7.57
CA THR A 105 2.62 -4.88 7.96
C THR A 105 2.10 -5.43 9.29
N HIS A 106 1.22 -4.68 9.96
CA HIS A 106 0.81 -4.90 11.35
C HIS A 106 2.01 -5.05 12.30
N THR A 107 3.08 -4.32 12.02
CA THR A 107 4.28 -4.29 12.86
C THR A 107 4.09 -3.27 13.96
N ASN A 108 4.33 -3.67 15.21
CA ASN A 108 4.28 -2.78 16.36
C ASN A 108 5.38 -1.70 16.25
N GLN A 109 5.01 -0.43 16.39
CA GLN A 109 5.90 0.74 16.28
C GLN A 109 7.00 0.72 17.34
N TRP A 110 6.70 0.23 18.55
CA TRP A 110 7.67 0.07 19.63
C TRP A 110 8.72 -0.98 19.29
N TRP A 111 8.30 -2.13 18.76
CA TRP A 111 9.25 -3.13 18.27
C TRP A 111 10.04 -2.60 17.07
N LEU A 112 9.42 -1.83 16.18
CA LEU A 112 10.13 -1.21 15.06
C LEU A 112 11.18 -0.20 15.53
N ALA A 113 10.91 0.54 16.61
CA ALA A 113 11.80 1.55 17.19
C ALA A 113 12.89 0.95 18.09
N PHE A 114 12.57 0.01 18.98
CA PHE A 114 13.47 -0.50 20.04
C PHE A 114 13.85 -1.98 19.91
N GLY A 115 12.95 -2.81 19.39
CA GLY A 115 13.19 -4.24 19.14
C GLY A 115 12.68 -5.07 20.29
N GLU A 116 13.37 -6.15 20.63
CA GLU A 116 13.08 -6.90 21.85
C GLU A 116 13.26 -6.00 23.10
N PRO A 117 12.40 -6.11 24.14
CA PRO A 117 11.40 -7.17 24.36
C PRO A 117 9.99 -6.85 23.84
N TYR A 118 9.82 -5.80 23.03
CA TYR A 118 8.48 -5.44 22.54
C TYR A 118 7.97 -6.50 21.56
N PRO A 119 6.69 -6.89 21.59
CA PRO A 119 6.17 -7.85 20.64
C PRO A 119 6.19 -7.26 19.22
N ARG A 120 6.70 -8.03 18.26
CA ARG A 120 6.80 -7.60 16.85
C ARG A 120 5.44 -7.32 16.20
N LEU A 121 4.45 -8.13 16.54
CA LEU A 121 3.07 -7.99 16.07
C LEU A 121 2.22 -7.36 17.16
N GLY A 122 1.19 -6.65 16.74
CA GLY A 122 0.21 -6.04 17.63
C GLY A 122 -0.14 -4.64 17.17
N GLU A 123 -1.36 -4.22 17.46
CA GLU A 123 -1.74 -2.82 17.30
C GLU A 123 -1.13 -2.02 18.43
N TRP A 124 -0.42 -0.96 18.10
CA TRP A 124 -0.85 0.32 18.62
C TRP A 124 -0.77 1.33 17.49
N VAL A 125 -1.65 2.32 17.47
CA VAL A 125 -1.25 3.71 17.58
C VAL A 125 -2.49 4.63 17.44
N GLN A 126 -2.54 5.60 18.36
CA GLN A 126 -3.09 6.96 18.21
C GLN A 126 -2.69 7.70 16.93
N SER A 127 -3.64 8.16 16.12
CA SER A 127 -3.41 8.99 14.92
C SER A 127 -2.16 9.90 15.00
N LEU A 128 -1.21 9.72 14.07
CA LEU A 128 -0.04 10.58 13.94
C LEU A 128 -0.48 11.97 13.50
N SER A 129 0.02 13.03 14.14
CA SER A 129 -0.27 14.40 13.70
C SER A 129 0.38 14.70 12.34
N GLN A 130 -0.18 15.67 11.61
CA GLN A 130 0.41 16.09 10.33
C GLN A 130 1.83 16.66 10.52
N GLU A 131 2.08 17.34 11.63
CA GLU A 131 3.40 17.90 11.96
C GLU A 131 4.43 16.80 12.23
N ASP A 132 4.02 15.70 12.86
CA ASP A 132 4.91 14.59 13.18
C ASP A 132 5.33 13.77 11.97
N THR A 133 4.52 13.78 10.90
CA THR A 133 4.72 12.98 9.69
C THR A 133 6.13 13.15 9.10
N GLU A 134 6.66 14.37 9.10
CA GLU A 134 7.98 14.70 8.52
C GLU A 134 9.14 14.64 9.53
N ARG A 135 8.88 14.34 10.80
CA ARG A 135 9.91 14.25 11.84
C ARG A 135 10.61 12.88 11.79
N PRO A 136 11.84 12.75 12.31
CA PRO A 136 12.50 11.45 12.45
C PRO A 136 11.66 10.51 13.32
N PHE A 137 11.39 9.29 12.86
CA PHE A 137 10.51 8.34 13.54
C PHE A 137 10.95 8.06 14.99
N LEU A 138 12.24 7.84 15.22
CA LEU A 138 12.77 7.56 16.56
C LEU A 138 12.51 8.72 17.53
N GLN A 139 12.60 9.96 17.05
CA GLN A 139 12.32 11.13 17.88
C GLN A 139 10.84 11.13 18.32
N VAL A 140 9.91 10.96 17.38
CA VAL A 140 8.47 10.93 17.68
C VAL A 140 8.13 9.80 18.65
N ILE A 141 8.71 8.61 18.46
CA ILE A 141 8.45 7.48 19.36
C ILE A 141 9.02 7.73 20.77
N ASN A 142 10.20 8.33 20.89
CA ASN A 142 10.75 8.69 22.20
C ASN A 142 9.87 9.71 22.92
N GLU A 143 9.34 10.71 22.21
CA GLU A 143 8.43 11.70 22.78
C GLU A 143 7.10 11.05 23.21
N PHE A 144 6.57 10.10 22.44
CA PHE A 144 5.45 9.28 22.90
C PHE A 144 5.80 8.42 24.10
N ALA A 145 7.03 7.92 24.22
CA ALA A 145 7.47 7.14 25.37
C ALA A 145 7.53 8.01 26.62
N GLU A 146 8.09 9.20 26.49
CA GLU A 146 8.14 10.21 27.54
C GLU A 146 6.74 10.65 27.94
N ALA A 147 5.87 10.99 26.99
CA ALA A 147 4.48 11.36 27.24
C ALA A 147 3.67 10.21 27.87
N TYR A 148 3.92 8.97 27.47
CA TYR A 148 3.30 7.79 28.08
C TYR A 148 3.79 7.57 29.52
N ASN A 149 5.09 7.79 29.77
CA ASN A 149 5.68 7.64 31.09
C ASN A 149 5.30 8.77 32.05
N ALA A 150 5.17 10.00 31.53
CA ALA A 150 4.81 11.22 32.23
C ALA A 150 3.29 11.45 32.30
N GLY A 151 2.52 10.75 31.45
CA GLY A 151 1.07 10.82 31.42
C GLY A 151 0.46 10.47 32.78
N PRO A 152 -0.76 10.95 33.07
CA PRO A 152 -1.39 10.75 34.36
C PRO A 152 -1.39 9.26 34.72
N ALA A 153 -1.21 8.97 36.03
CA ALA A 153 -1.19 7.63 36.59
C ALA A 153 -2.29 6.72 36.01
N THR A 154 -3.41 7.29 35.56
CA THR A 154 -4.54 6.68 34.87
C THR A 154 -4.19 5.80 33.66
N THR A 155 -3.15 6.05 32.86
CA THR A 155 -2.83 5.14 31.72
C THR A 155 -2.11 3.88 32.20
N LYS A 156 -1.13 4.05 33.10
CA LYS A 156 -0.48 2.93 33.79
C LYS A 156 -1.49 2.15 34.64
N GLN A 157 -2.40 2.87 35.30
CA GLN A 157 -3.49 2.33 36.08
C GLN A 157 -4.49 1.59 35.20
N ARG A 158 -4.87 2.10 34.02
CA ARG A 158 -5.74 1.38 33.07
C ARG A 158 -5.13 0.09 32.55
N ASN A 159 -3.82 0.05 32.31
CA ASN A 159 -3.15 -1.19 31.92
C ASN A 159 -3.11 -2.18 33.10
N ALA A 160 -2.79 -1.71 34.31
CA ALA A 160 -2.85 -2.54 35.50
C ALA A 160 -4.27 -3.04 35.81
N GLU A 161 -5.29 -2.19 35.62
CA GLU A 161 -6.71 -2.51 35.73
C GLU A 161 -7.10 -3.54 34.67
N PHE A 162 -6.66 -3.40 33.41
CA PHE A 162 -6.91 -4.40 32.37
C PHE A 162 -6.28 -5.74 32.71
N GLU A 163 -5.02 -5.78 33.16
CA GLU A 163 -4.35 -7.01 33.59
C GLU A 163 -5.09 -7.66 34.77
N GLN A 164 -5.52 -6.88 35.77
CA GLN A 164 -6.33 -7.38 36.88
C GLN A 164 -7.70 -7.88 36.43
N LEU A 165 -8.39 -7.14 35.54
CA LEU A 165 -9.67 -7.54 34.97
C LEU A 165 -9.54 -8.83 34.18
N TYR A 166 -8.49 -8.97 33.37
CA TYR A 166 -8.22 -10.18 32.60
C TYR A 166 -7.85 -11.36 33.52
N ALA A 167 -7.00 -11.15 34.52
CA ALA A 167 -6.65 -12.18 35.51
C ALA A 167 -7.87 -12.70 36.27
N ASN A 168 -8.80 -11.80 36.62
CA ASN A 168 -10.05 -12.12 37.32
C ASN A 168 -11.20 -12.51 36.38
N ALA A 169 -11.01 -12.47 35.06
CA ALA A 169 -12.05 -12.82 34.11
C ALA A 169 -12.39 -14.32 34.19
N PRO A 170 -13.67 -14.70 34.02
CA PRO A 170 -14.07 -16.09 33.87
C PRO A 170 -13.33 -16.79 32.71
N ASP A 171 -13.08 -18.09 32.84
CA ASP A 171 -12.28 -18.84 31.86
C ASP A 171 -12.84 -18.81 30.44
N ASN A 172 -14.17 -18.72 30.28
CA ASN A 172 -14.79 -18.58 28.97
C ASN A 172 -14.50 -17.22 28.31
N ILE A 173 -14.35 -16.14 29.10
CA ILE A 173 -13.95 -14.82 28.61
C ILE A 173 -12.47 -14.84 28.24
N LYS A 174 -11.59 -15.37 29.09
CA LYS A 174 -10.16 -15.54 28.78
C LYS A 174 -9.96 -16.34 27.49
N LYS A 175 -10.66 -17.49 27.40
CA LYS A 175 -10.66 -18.32 26.20
C LYS A 175 -11.18 -17.56 24.97
N TRP A 176 -12.24 -16.77 25.11
CA TRP A 176 -12.75 -15.96 23.99
C TRP A 176 -11.75 -14.89 23.55
N VAL A 177 -11.10 -14.19 24.49
CA VAL A 177 -10.03 -13.23 24.20
C VAL A 177 -8.88 -13.93 23.48
N ASP A 178 -8.44 -15.08 23.99
CA ASP A 178 -7.37 -15.87 23.39
C ASP A 178 -7.74 -16.38 22.00
N ASP A 179 -8.97 -16.88 21.82
CA ASP A 179 -9.49 -17.34 20.54
C ASP A 179 -9.66 -16.18 19.56
N TYR A 180 -10.06 -15.01 20.03
CA TYR A 180 -10.13 -13.79 19.23
C TYR A 180 -8.73 -13.33 18.80
N PHE A 181 -7.76 -13.31 19.71
CA PHE A 181 -6.36 -13.01 19.38
C PHE A 181 -5.79 -14.05 18.42
N LYS A 182 -6.03 -15.35 18.65
CA LYS A 182 -5.62 -16.42 17.73
C LYS A 182 -6.31 -16.30 16.39
N PHE A 183 -7.59 -15.96 16.35
CA PHE A 183 -8.33 -15.70 15.11
C PHE A 183 -7.75 -14.49 14.37
N TYR A 184 -7.47 -13.40 15.07
CA TYR A 184 -6.86 -12.20 14.50
C TYR A 184 -5.46 -12.52 13.96
N LEU A 185 -4.61 -13.18 14.74
CA LEU A 185 -3.28 -13.63 14.33
C LEU A 185 -3.34 -14.65 13.17
N ASN A 186 -4.27 -15.59 13.19
CA ASN A 186 -4.51 -16.53 12.09
C ASN A 186 -5.05 -15.84 10.84
N ARG A 187 -5.84 -14.77 10.98
CA ARG A 187 -6.28 -13.94 9.86
C ARG A 187 -5.11 -13.19 9.24
N LEU A 188 -4.17 -12.70 10.07
CA LEU A 188 -2.90 -12.14 9.60
C LEU A 188 -1.99 -13.20 8.95
N GLN A 189 -2.03 -14.44 9.43
CA GLN A 189 -1.28 -15.56 8.86
C GLN A 189 -1.97 -16.22 7.65
N ALA A 190 -3.28 -16.09 7.47
CA ALA A 190 -4.01 -16.65 6.34
C ALA A 190 -3.59 -16.02 5.00
N VAL A 191 -3.11 -14.77 5.03
CA VAL A 191 -2.43 -14.13 3.90
C VAL A 191 -1.14 -14.88 3.51
N ARG A 192 -0.53 -15.64 4.44
CA ARG A 192 0.73 -16.38 4.21
C ARG A 192 0.57 -17.69 3.44
N ASN A 193 -0.62 -18.30 3.36
CA ASN A 193 -0.83 -19.55 2.62
C ASN A 193 -1.27 -19.33 1.16
N TRP A 194 -0.58 -18.41 0.47
CA TRP A 194 -0.78 -18.18 -0.97
C TRP A 194 -0.84 -19.47 -1.81
N PRO A 195 0.00 -20.50 -1.59
CA PRO A 195 -0.08 -21.74 -2.36
C PRO A 195 -1.42 -22.49 -2.23
N GLU A 196 -2.07 -22.41 -1.07
CA GLU A 196 -3.36 -23.05 -0.81
C GLU A 196 -4.52 -22.26 -1.45
N LEU A 197 -4.50 -20.93 -1.28
CA LEU A 197 -5.44 -20.04 -1.96
C LEU A 197 -5.34 -20.18 -3.48
N ARG A 198 -4.12 -20.27 -4.02
CA ARG A 198 -3.88 -20.53 -5.44
C ARG A 198 -4.46 -21.87 -5.89
N ARG A 199 -4.26 -22.96 -5.13
CA ARG A 199 -4.87 -24.27 -5.45
C ARG A 199 -6.40 -24.17 -5.51
N LYS A 200 -7.03 -23.48 -4.54
CA LYS A 200 -8.47 -23.21 -4.54
C LYS A 200 -8.88 -22.44 -5.81
N LEU A 201 -8.17 -21.38 -6.18
CA LEU A 201 -8.45 -20.58 -7.37
C LEU A 201 -8.29 -21.35 -8.67
N ILE A 202 -7.26 -22.19 -8.79
CA ILE A 202 -7.07 -23.05 -9.97
C ILE A 202 -8.26 -23.99 -10.11
N ARG A 203 -8.68 -24.65 -9.03
CA ARG A 203 -9.83 -25.56 -9.04
C ARG A 203 -11.11 -24.82 -9.45
N THR A 204 -11.46 -23.73 -8.76
CA THR A 204 -12.70 -23.00 -9.06
C THR A 204 -12.73 -22.40 -10.46
N THR A 205 -11.59 -21.94 -10.98
CA THR A 205 -11.52 -21.40 -12.35
C THR A 205 -11.45 -22.48 -13.44
N ALA A 206 -11.03 -23.70 -13.12
CA ALA A 206 -11.12 -24.85 -14.02
C ALA A 206 -12.56 -25.36 -14.13
N ASP A 207 -13.29 -25.40 -13.02
CA ASP A 207 -14.66 -25.92 -12.95
C ASP A 207 -15.70 -24.97 -13.57
N ASN A 208 -15.39 -23.67 -13.70
CA ASN A 208 -16.35 -22.64 -14.12
C ASN A 208 -15.83 -21.85 -15.34
N PRO A 209 -16.33 -22.12 -16.56
CA PRO A 209 -16.03 -21.31 -17.73
C PRO A 209 -16.35 -19.83 -17.50
N GLY A 210 -15.41 -18.94 -17.83
CA GLY A 210 -15.57 -17.49 -17.63
C GLY A 210 -15.21 -16.96 -16.23
N ALA A 211 -14.90 -17.82 -15.25
CA ALA A 211 -14.52 -17.41 -13.90
C ALA A 211 -13.32 -16.46 -13.86
N ARG A 212 -12.34 -16.64 -14.75
CA ARG A 212 -11.18 -15.73 -14.85
C ARG A 212 -11.58 -14.30 -15.22
N SER A 213 -12.46 -14.16 -16.21
CA SER A 213 -12.97 -12.85 -16.65
C SER A 213 -13.90 -12.22 -15.61
N PHE A 214 -14.61 -13.03 -14.84
CA PHE A 214 -15.42 -12.56 -13.70
C PHE A 214 -14.53 -12.06 -12.57
N LEU A 215 -13.51 -12.82 -12.16
CA LEU A 215 -12.52 -12.42 -11.16
C LEU A 215 -11.86 -11.10 -11.51
N ALA A 216 -11.38 -10.97 -12.75
CA ALA A 216 -10.74 -9.76 -13.25
C ALA A 216 -11.65 -8.53 -13.05
N ARG A 217 -12.92 -8.64 -13.44
CA ARG A 217 -13.91 -7.57 -13.27
C ARG A 217 -14.24 -7.29 -11.81
N LYS A 218 -14.50 -8.33 -11.01
CA LYS A 218 -14.86 -8.21 -9.59
C LYS A 218 -13.77 -7.53 -8.77
N PHE A 219 -12.51 -7.78 -9.11
CA PHE A 219 -11.35 -7.23 -8.41
C PHE A 219 -10.71 -6.01 -9.08
N GLY A 220 -11.27 -5.52 -10.19
CA GLY A 220 -10.73 -4.37 -10.90
C GLY A 220 -9.31 -4.58 -11.45
N VAL A 221 -8.96 -5.83 -11.81
CA VAL A 221 -7.62 -6.20 -12.32
C VAL A 221 -7.70 -6.69 -13.76
N SER A 222 -6.57 -6.72 -14.46
CA SER A 222 -6.51 -7.28 -15.81
C SER A 222 -6.63 -8.82 -15.79
N PRO A 223 -7.19 -9.45 -16.84
CA PRO A 223 -7.18 -10.91 -16.97
C PRO A 223 -5.77 -11.52 -16.96
N ALA A 224 -4.77 -10.75 -17.41
CA ALA A 224 -3.36 -11.16 -17.37
C ALA A 224 -2.85 -11.28 -15.92
N ALA A 225 -3.21 -10.33 -15.03
CA ALA A 225 -2.85 -10.40 -13.62
C ALA A 225 -3.44 -11.66 -12.95
N VAL A 226 -4.72 -11.96 -13.22
CA VAL A 226 -5.36 -13.19 -12.75
C VAL A 226 -4.63 -14.44 -13.28
N SER A 227 -4.23 -14.43 -14.55
CA SER A 227 -3.47 -15.55 -15.13
C SER A 227 -2.10 -15.72 -14.47
N GLN A 228 -1.42 -14.62 -14.15
CA GLN A 228 -0.16 -14.68 -13.41
C GLN A 228 -0.35 -15.26 -12.00
N TRP A 229 -1.42 -14.90 -11.30
CA TRP A 229 -1.76 -15.49 -10.01
C TRP A 229 -2.00 -17.00 -10.11
N LEU A 230 -2.78 -17.42 -11.09
CA LEU A 230 -3.06 -18.84 -11.35
C LEU A 230 -1.81 -19.61 -11.76
N SER A 231 -0.86 -19.00 -12.47
CA SER A 231 0.43 -19.62 -12.79
C SER A 231 1.40 -19.69 -11.60
N GLY A 232 1.18 -18.86 -10.58
CA GLY A 232 2.11 -18.70 -9.46
C GLY A 232 3.28 -17.76 -9.77
N ALA A 233 3.32 -17.14 -10.96
CA ALA A 233 4.33 -16.16 -11.34
C ALA A 233 4.28 -14.89 -10.47
N SER A 234 3.10 -14.54 -9.95
CA SER A 234 2.93 -13.43 -9.00
C SER A 234 1.84 -13.77 -7.98
N ALA A 235 1.88 -13.11 -6.82
CA ALA A 235 0.80 -13.15 -5.83
C ALA A 235 -0.08 -11.90 -5.97
N PRO A 236 -1.39 -11.98 -5.66
CA PRO A 236 -2.25 -10.82 -5.54
C PRO A 236 -1.79 -9.90 -4.41
N ALA A 237 -2.19 -8.63 -4.46
CA ALA A 237 -2.03 -7.71 -3.33
C ALA A 237 -2.78 -8.23 -2.08
N ALA A 238 -2.36 -7.83 -0.88
CA ALA A 238 -2.89 -8.37 0.38
C ALA A 238 -4.42 -8.22 0.52
N ASP A 239 -4.96 -7.04 0.20
CA ASP A 239 -6.41 -6.80 0.21
C ASP A 239 -7.13 -7.73 -0.78
N THR A 240 -6.60 -7.85 -2.01
CA THR A 240 -7.16 -8.77 -3.02
C THR A 240 -7.08 -10.23 -2.56
N ALA A 241 -5.99 -10.65 -1.92
CA ALA A 241 -5.83 -12.00 -1.38
C ALA A 241 -6.88 -12.31 -0.30
N LEU A 242 -7.15 -11.37 0.61
CA LEU A 242 -8.19 -11.49 1.63
C LEU A 242 -9.58 -11.63 0.99
N ARG A 243 -9.90 -10.79 0.00
CA ARG A 243 -11.20 -10.89 -0.69
C ARG A 243 -11.33 -12.17 -1.52
N LEU A 244 -10.24 -12.67 -2.11
CA LEU A 244 -10.19 -13.96 -2.81
C LEU A 244 -10.42 -15.13 -1.86
N GLN A 245 -9.97 -15.04 -0.60
CA GLN A 245 -10.21 -16.06 0.42
C GLN A 245 -11.71 -16.28 0.65
N HIS A 246 -12.49 -15.20 0.67
CA HIS A 246 -13.95 -15.20 0.83
C HIS A 246 -14.73 -15.47 -0.46
N TRP A 247 -14.07 -15.58 -1.61
CA TRP A 247 -14.76 -15.93 -2.84
C TRP A 247 -15.15 -17.42 -2.84
N ASP A 248 -16.42 -17.67 -3.10
CA ASP A 248 -17.08 -18.99 -3.08
C ASP A 248 -17.02 -19.72 -4.44
N GLY A 249 -16.46 -19.08 -5.47
CA GLY A 249 -16.34 -19.65 -6.81
C GLY A 249 -17.60 -19.53 -7.67
N LYS A 250 -18.70 -18.97 -7.16
CA LYS A 250 -19.93 -18.81 -7.94
C LYS A 250 -19.75 -17.70 -8.96
N VAL A 251 -19.76 -18.07 -10.24
CA VAL A 251 -19.89 -17.12 -11.35
C VAL A 251 -21.39 -16.89 -11.53
N PRO A 252 -21.91 -15.66 -11.42
CA PRO A 252 -23.31 -15.41 -11.73
C PRO A 252 -23.52 -15.85 -13.17
N GLU A 253 -24.52 -16.70 -13.41
CA GLU A 253 -24.93 -17.06 -14.77
C GLU A 253 -25.17 -15.77 -15.52
N THR A 254 -24.21 -15.40 -16.38
CA THR A 254 -24.39 -14.26 -17.25
C THR A 254 -25.50 -14.69 -18.17
N LYS A 255 -26.72 -14.23 -17.88
CA LYS A 255 -27.87 -14.28 -18.80
C LYS A 255 -27.28 -13.92 -20.14
N THR A 256 -27.19 -14.91 -21.02
CA THR A 256 -26.53 -14.81 -22.31
C THR A 256 -27.15 -13.59 -22.96
N LEU A 257 -26.40 -12.48 -23.02
CA LEU A 257 -26.85 -11.32 -23.77
C LEU A 257 -27.18 -11.87 -25.14
N PRO A 258 -28.41 -11.67 -25.65
CA PRO A 258 -28.88 -12.34 -26.86
C PRO A 258 -27.80 -12.12 -27.91
N SER A 259 -27.23 -13.24 -28.38
CA SER A 259 -26.09 -13.26 -29.30
C SER A 259 -26.25 -12.10 -30.25
N ARG A 260 -25.38 -11.10 -30.11
CA ARG A 260 -25.32 -9.96 -31.02
C ARG A 260 -25.23 -10.57 -32.40
N LYS A 261 -26.35 -10.59 -33.15
CA LYS A 261 -26.44 -11.14 -34.50
C LYS A 261 -25.18 -10.69 -35.22
N GLN A 262 -24.33 -11.64 -35.59
CA GLN A 262 -23.20 -11.38 -36.48
C GLN A 262 -23.79 -10.56 -37.62
N ARG A 263 -23.39 -9.28 -37.71
CA ARG A 263 -23.60 -8.55 -38.94
C ARG A 263 -22.66 -9.21 -39.91
N ASP A 264 -23.26 -10.01 -40.78
CA ASP A 264 -22.67 -10.55 -41.99
C ASP A 264 -22.40 -9.35 -42.91
N ASP A 265 -21.34 -8.58 -42.64
CA ASP A 265 -20.83 -7.58 -43.57
C ASP A 265 -19.74 -8.23 -44.43
N GLY A 266 -20.22 -9.03 -45.38
CA GLY A 266 -19.43 -9.42 -46.54
C GLY A 266 -18.82 -8.18 -47.19
N THR A 267 -17.55 -7.91 -46.91
CA THR A 267 -16.70 -7.05 -47.73
C THR A 267 -15.34 -7.73 -47.84
N THR A 268 -15.31 -8.73 -48.70
CA THR A 268 -14.10 -9.25 -49.33
C THR A 268 -13.40 -8.08 -50.02
N ARG A 269 -12.33 -7.55 -49.42
CA ARG A 269 -11.37 -6.69 -50.13
C ARG A 269 -10.21 -7.55 -50.60
N GLU A 270 -10.25 -7.91 -51.88
CA GLU A 270 -9.08 -8.39 -52.63
C GLU A 270 -7.97 -7.33 -52.59
N GLY A 271 -6.99 -7.55 -51.72
CA GLY A 271 -5.74 -6.81 -51.72
C GLY A 271 -4.78 -7.43 -52.73
N LYS A 272 -4.73 -6.86 -53.94
CA LYS A 272 -3.72 -7.15 -54.96
C LYS A 272 -2.31 -7.02 -54.37
N SER A 273 -1.56 -8.11 -54.44
CA SER A 273 -0.11 -8.15 -54.28
C SER A 273 0.57 -7.31 -55.37
N LYS A 274 1.27 -6.25 -54.96
CA LYS A 274 2.28 -5.60 -55.79
C LYS A 274 3.64 -5.92 -55.18
N ALA A 275 4.42 -6.72 -55.90
CA ALA A 275 5.84 -6.90 -55.69
C ALA A 275 6.53 -5.59 -56.08
N ASP A 276 7.20 -4.96 -55.13
CA ASP A 276 8.18 -3.92 -55.42
C ASP A 276 9.58 -4.53 -55.19
N GLU A 277 10.32 -4.58 -56.30
CA GLU A 277 11.72 -4.91 -56.42
C GLU A 277 12.56 -4.06 -55.47
N ILE A 278 13.47 -4.72 -54.73
CA ILE A 278 14.58 -4.05 -54.06
C ILE A 278 15.73 -4.01 -55.08
N PRO A 279 16.17 -2.82 -55.54
CA PRO A 279 17.35 -2.74 -56.41
C PRO A 279 18.62 -2.90 -55.58
N ASP A 280 19.43 -3.83 -56.06
CA ASP A 280 20.74 -4.21 -55.57
C ASP A 280 21.78 -3.11 -55.89
N SER A 281 22.01 -2.21 -54.94
CA SER A 281 23.21 -1.35 -54.88
C SER A 281 23.29 -0.83 -53.45
N VAL A 282 24.36 -1.02 -52.67
CA VAL A 282 25.69 -0.44 -52.89
C VAL A 282 26.70 -1.25 -52.07
N ARG A 283 27.62 -1.92 -52.77
CA ARG A 283 28.89 -2.42 -52.24
C ARG A 283 29.95 -1.37 -52.52
N LYS A 284 30.39 -0.61 -51.50
CA LYS A 284 31.69 0.08 -51.56
C LYS A 284 32.36 0.18 -50.18
N LYS A 285 33.53 -0.46 -50.15
CA LYS A 285 34.77 -0.25 -49.36
C LYS A 285 34.72 -0.48 -47.86
#